data_AF-A0A0K0D442-F1
#
_entry.id   AF-A0A0K0D442-F1
#
_cell.length_a   1.000
_cell.length_b   1.000
_cell.length_c   1.000
_cell.angle_alpha   90.00
_cell.angle_beta   90.00
_cell.angle_gamma   90.00
#
_symmetry.space_group_name_H-M   'P 1'
#
loop_
_entity.id
_entity.type
_entity.pdbx_description
1 polymer ?
#
loop_
_entity_poly.entity_id
_entity_poly.type
_entity_poly.pdbx_seq_one_letter_code
_entity_poly.pdbx_strand_id
1 'polypeptide(L)'
;MSMSMSEAIRQREKGDRDGVVTAPEDVRMLELVETFVEKNVHRIFLVDDCSRLKGLVSLFDLITYMVLRPANTECNSRPSP
;
A
#
# COMPACT_ATOMS: atom_id res chain seq x y z
N MET A 1 33.14 4.22 -17.44
CA MET A 1 32.38 5.32 -16.80
C MET A 1 31.94 4.83 -15.43
N SER A 2 32.62 5.23 -14.36
CA SER A 2 32.22 4.90 -12.98
C SER A 2 31.34 6.02 -12.45
N MET A 3 30.08 5.72 -12.18
CA MET A 3 29.18 6.67 -11.54
C MET A 3 29.49 6.75 -10.05
N SER A 4 29.60 7.95 -9.50
CA SER A 4 29.79 8.13 -8.05
C SER A 4 28.48 7.86 -7.29
N MET A 5 28.57 7.41 -6.03
CA MET A 5 27.38 7.17 -5.20
C MET A 5 26.53 8.45 -5.06
N SER A 6 27.17 9.61 -5.01
CA SER A 6 26.53 10.93 -4.96
C SER A 6 25.70 11.23 -6.22
N GLU A 7 26.19 10.83 -7.40
CA GLU A 7 25.43 10.97 -8.65
C GLU A 7 24.29 9.97 -8.75
N ALA A 8 24.50 8.73 -8.30
CA ALA A 8 23.45 7.71 -8.27
C ALA A 8 22.28 8.08 -7.33
N ILE A 9 22.55 8.80 -6.22
CA ILE A 9 21.52 9.30 -5.30
C ILE A 9 20.77 10.49 -5.91
N ARG A 10 21.48 11.49 -6.48
CA ARG A 10 20.82 12.65 -7.13
C ARG A 10 19.91 12.24 -8.28
N GLN A 11 20.25 11.18 -9.01
CA GLN A 11 19.42 10.70 -10.11
C GLN A 11 18.12 10.03 -9.63
N ARG A 12 18.07 9.52 -8.39
CA ARG A 12 16.84 9.03 -7.74
C ARG A 12 15.96 10.18 -7.25
N GLU A 13 16.55 11.28 -6.80
CA GLU A 13 15.80 12.47 -6.38
C GLU A 13 15.25 13.27 -7.57
N LYS A 14 15.94 13.22 -8.71
CA LYS A 14 15.51 13.86 -9.98
C LYS A 14 14.61 12.95 -10.83
N GLY A 15 14.53 11.68 -10.48
CA GLY A 15 13.61 10.72 -11.07
C GLY A 15 12.22 10.96 -10.50
N ASP A 16 11.33 11.42 -11.37
CA ASP A 16 9.91 11.61 -11.19
C ASP A 16 9.31 10.81 -10.01
N ARG A 17 8.83 11.52 -8.98
CA ARG A 17 7.99 10.91 -7.91
C ARG A 17 6.62 10.47 -8.46
N ASP A 18 6.38 10.68 -9.75
CA ASP A 18 5.16 10.48 -10.52
C ASP A 18 4.69 9.02 -10.57
N GLY A 19 5.53 8.07 -10.15
CA GLY A 19 5.17 6.64 -10.06
C GLY A 19 4.61 6.17 -8.71
N VAL A 20 4.52 7.03 -7.68
CA VAL A 20 4.10 6.59 -6.34
C VAL A 20 2.62 6.89 -6.11
N VAL A 21 1.79 5.86 -6.17
CA VAL A 21 0.37 5.96 -5.83
C VAL A 21 0.18 5.86 -4.32
N THR A 22 -0.49 6.85 -3.75
CA THR A 22 -0.79 6.95 -2.32
C THR A 22 -2.30 6.99 -2.09
N ALA A 23 -2.74 6.53 -0.92
CA ALA A 23 -4.12 6.61 -0.46
C ALA A 23 -4.15 6.94 1.04
N PRO A 24 -5.23 7.53 1.56
CA PRO A 24 -5.35 7.78 2.99
C PRO A 24 -5.44 6.47 3.78
N GLU A 25 -5.03 6.48 5.05
CA GLU A 25 -4.98 5.26 5.87
C GLU A 25 -6.35 4.65 6.20
N ASP A 26 -7.43 5.42 6.09
CA ASP A 26 -8.82 5.01 6.31
C ASP A 26 -9.57 4.64 5.01
N VAL A 27 -8.85 4.56 3.88
CA VAL A 27 -9.40 4.20 2.56
C VAL A 27 -10.17 2.87 2.61
N ARG A 28 -11.34 2.84 1.94
CA ARG A 28 -12.13 1.61 1.87
C ARG A 28 -11.51 0.61 0.91
N MET A 29 -11.72 -0.67 1.19
CA MET A 29 -11.19 -1.76 0.36
C MET A 29 -11.64 -1.68 -1.12
N LEU A 30 -12.88 -1.25 -1.37
CA LEU A 30 -13.38 -1.08 -2.73
C LEU A 30 -12.59 0.01 -3.49
N GLU A 31 -12.37 1.15 -2.84
CA GLU A 31 -11.62 2.29 -3.40
C GLU A 31 -10.15 1.91 -3.68
N LEU A 32 -9.54 1.09 -2.82
CA LEU A 32 -8.22 0.52 -3.07
C LEU A 32 -8.20 -0.32 -4.35
N VAL A 33 -9.17 -1.25 -4.50
CA VAL A 33 -9.28 -2.12 -5.69
C VAL A 33 -9.45 -1.28 -6.95
N GLU A 34 -10.34 -0.29 -6.93
CA GLU A 34 -10.53 0.65 -8.04
C GLU A 34 -9.22 1.37 -8.38
N THR A 35 -8.53 1.90 -7.36
CA THR A 35 -7.23 2.58 -7.54
C THR A 35 -6.18 1.67 -8.19
N PHE A 36 -6.11 0.39 -7.79
CA PHE A 36 -5.19 -0.56 -8.41
C PHE A 36 -5.48 -0.77 -9.90
N VAL A 37 -6.77 -0.85 -10.28
CA VAL A 37 -7.20 -1.05 -11.67
C VAL A 37 -6.99 0.22 -12.50
N GLU A 38 -7.45 1.37 -12.01
CA GLU A 38 -7.39 2.65 -12.71
C GLU A 38 -5.97 3.17 -12.90
N LYS A 39 -5.14 3.04 -11.86
CA LYS A 39 -3.73 3.49 -11.91
C LYS A 39 -2.79 2.42 -12.44
N ASN A 40 -3.28 1.21 -12.69
CA ASN A 40 -2.49 0.05 -13.14
C ASN A 40 -1.23 -0.18 -12.28
N VAL A 41 -1.38 -0.09 -10.96
CA VAL A 41 -0.27 -0.27 -10.02
C VAL A 41 -0.37 -1.60 -9.31
N HIS A 42 0.74 -2.05 -8.73
CA HIS A 42 0.78 -3.24 -7.88
C HIS A 42 0.87 -2.92 -6.40
N ARG A 43 1.19 -1.66 -6.05
CA ARG A 43 1.44 -1.21 -4.69
C ARG A 43 0.83 0.16 -4.48
N ILE A 44 0.13 0.30 -3.35
CA ILE A 44 -0.39 1.58 -2.88
C ILE A 44 0.19 1.81 -1.49
N PHE A 45 0.67 3.03 -1.26
CA PHE A 45 1.21 3.45 0.03
C PHE A 45 0.12 4.18 0.82
N LEU A 46 -0.18 3.70 2.02
CA LEU A 46 -1.13 4.34 2.92
C LEU A 46 -0.43 5.46 3.68
N VAL A 47 -1.00 6.66 3.67
CA VAL A 47 -0.45 7.85 4.33
C VAL A 47 -1.45 8.47 5.31
N ASP A 48 -0.93 9.13 6.36
CA ASP A 48 -1.74 9.94 7.28
C ASP A 48 -1.98 11.36 6.74
N ASP A 49 -2.76 12.17 7.46
CA ASP A 49 -3.04 13.58 7.13
C ASP A 49 -1.77 14.46 7.04
N CYS A 50 -0.68 14.03 7.68
CA CYS A 50 0.61 14.71 7.64
C CYS A 50 1.50 14.17 6.50
N SER A 51 0.95 13.40 5.56
CA SER A 51 1.67 12.73 4.46
C SER A 51 2.80 11.80 4.91
N ARG A 52 2.68 11.21 6.11
CA ARG A 52 3.63 10.20 6.61
C ARG A 52 3.16 8.82 6.22
N LEU A 53 4.10 7.97 5.81
CA LEU A 53 3.82 6.58 5.44
C LEU A 53 3.36 5.78 6.66
N LYS A 54 2.20 5.16 6.56
CA LYS A 54 1.58 4.32 7.59
C LYS A 54 1.59 2.85 7.22
N GLY A 55 1.49 2.54 5.92
CA GLY A 55 1.45 1.15 5.45
C GLY A 55 1.64 1.00 3.96
N LEU A 56 1.74 -0.25 3.52
CA LEU A 56 1.81 -0.62 2.11
C LEU A 56 0.78 -1.73 1.87
N VAL A 57 0.03 -1.58 0.79
CA VAL A 57 -0.92 -2.59 0.32
C VAL A 57 -0.49 -3.04 -1.07
N SER A 58 -0.37 -4.35 -1.27
CA SER A 58 -0.14 -4.98 -2.56
C SER A 58 -1.42 -5.61 -3.10
N LEU A 59 -1.50 -5.78 -4.42
CA LEU A 59 -2.54 -6.59 -5.05
C LEU A 59 -2.62 -8.01 -4.47
N PHE A 60 -1.48 -8.62 -4.13
CA PHE A 60 -1.45 -9.95 -3.51
C PHE A 60 -2.11 -9.96 -2.13
N ASP A 61 -1.95 -8.89 -1.35
CA ASP A 61 -2.58 -8.77 -0.02
C ASP A 61 -4.10 -8.72 -0.16
N LEU A 62 -4.60 -7.97 -1.14
CA LEU A 62 -6.04 -7.91 -1.45
C LEU A 62 -6.58 -9.28 -1.86
N ILE A 63 -5.94 -9.95 -2.81
CA ILE A 63 -6.38 -11.28 -3.29
C ILE A 63 -6.37 -12.28 -2.12
N THR A 64 -5.31 -12.29 -1.32
CA THR A 64 -5.19 -13.19 -0.18
C THR A 64 -6.25 -12.89 0.89
N TYR A 65 -6.51 -11.62 1.17
CA TYR A 65 -7.52 -11.22 2.15
C TYR A 65 -8.95 -11.53 1.68
N MET A 66 -9.28 -11.23 0.42
CA MET A 66 -10.65 -11.38 -0.10
C MET A 66 -11.00 -12.83 -0.46
N VAL A 67 -10.03 -13.59 -0.99
CA VAL A 67 -10.30 -14.92 -1.57
C VAL A 67 -9.89 -16.03 -0.62
N LEU A 68 -8.71 -15.90 0.02
CA LEU A 68 -8.10 -16.98 0.79
C LEU A 68 -8.42 -16.92 2.30
N ARG A 69 -9.04 -15.83 2.76
CA ARG A 69 -9.58 -15.69 4.12
C ARG A 69 -11.09 -15.42 4.06
N PRO A 70 -11.92 -16.43 3.72
CA PRO A 70 -13.35 -16.31 3.98
C PRO A 70 -13.50 -16.04 5.47
N ALA A 71 -14.18 -14.94 5.83
CA ALA A 71 -14.29 -14.40 7.18
C ALA A 71 -14.24 -15.50 8.25
N ASN A 72 -13.05 -15.76 8.78
CA ASN A 72 -12.86 -16.53 9.99
C ASN A 72 -13.20 -15.58 11.13
N THR A 73 -14.49 -15.30 11.23
CA THR A 73 -15.13 -14.74 12.40
C THR A 73 -14.99 -15.79 13.50
N GLU A 74 -13.80 -15.90 14.07
CA GLU A 74 -13.61 -16.41 15.42
C GLU A 74 -14.33 -15.40 16.32
N CYS A 75 -15.65 -15.58 16.42
CA CYS A 75 -16.46 -15.01 17.48
C CYS A 75 -15.91 -15.64 18.76
N ASN A 76 -14.87 -15.05 19.34
CA ASN A 76 -14.30 -15.49 20.60
C ASN A 76 -15.30 -15.13 21.69
N SER A 77 -16.36 -15.92 21.81
CA SER A 77 -17.23 -15.94 22.98
C SER A 77 -16.43 -16.53 24.14
N ARG A 78 -15.64 -15.68 24.78
CA ARG A 78 -15.30 -15.87 26.18
C ARG A 78 -15.72 -14.62 26.96
N PRO A 79 -16.84 -14.65 27.66
CA PRO A 79 -16.85 -14.05 28.98
C PRO A 79 -16.22 -15.06 29.94
N SER A 80 -15.12 -14.67 30.58
CA SER A 80 -14.70 -15.20 31.88
C SER A 80 -14.69 -14.02 32.85
N PRO A 81 -14.88 -14.21 34.17
CA PRO A 81 -14.99 -15.48 34.90
C PRO A 81 -16.43 -15.90 35.24
#